data_AF-A0A951AEQ7-F1
#
_entry.id   AF-A0A951AEQ7-F1
#
_cell.length_a   1.000
_cell.length_b   1.000
_cell.length_c   1.000
_cell.angle_alpha   90.00
_cell.angle_beta   90.00
_cell.angle_gamma   90.00
#
_symmetry.space_group_name_H-M   'P 1'
#
loop_
_entity.id
_entity.type
_entity.pdbx_description
1 polymer ?
#
loop_
_entity_poly.entity_id
_entity_poly.type
_entity_poly.pdbx_seq_one_letter_code
_entity_poly.pdbx_strand_id
1 'polypeptide(L)'
;KPGDYHLAYIDTLRRELDDVNKDFEQLLTKDLPAFNQTLKGKGKEEIKGPPAKIAVDDESPSAGGSSAGSNDPDEAVETTKLPVNLRLLH
;
A
#
# COMPACT_ATOMS: atom_id res chain seq x y z
N LYS A 1 -12.87 -28.53 -9.31
CA LYS A 1 -13.64 -27.27 -9.36
C LYS A 1 -13.71 -26.72 -7.93
N PRO A 2 -13.58 -25.40 -7.73
CA PRO A 2 -13.81 -24.81 -6.40
C PRO A 2 -15.23 -25.14 -5.92
N GLY A 3 -15.41 -25.34 -4.62
CA GLY A 3 -16.74 -25.52 -4.02
C GLY A 3 -17.44 -24.19 -3.77
N ASP A 4 -18.73 -24.24 -3.46
CA ASP A 4 -19.60 -23.05 -3.29
C ASP A 4 -19.05 -22.05 -2.27
N TYR A 5 -18.44 -22.53 -1.19
CA TYR A 5 -17.77 -21.68 -0.20
C TYR A 5 -16.62 -20.86 -0.81
N HIS A 6 -15.78 -21.48 -1.64
CA HIS A 6 -14.66 -20.79 -2.28
C HIS A 6 -15.15 -19.69 -3.22
N LEU A 7 -16.24 -19.95 -3.95
CA LEU A 7 -16.83 -18.97 -4.86
C LEU A 7 -17.43 -17.79 -4.08
N ALA A 8 -18.22 -18.08 -3.04
CA ALA A 8 -18.80 -17.05 -2.18
C ALA A 8 -17.73 -16.18 -1.49
N TYR A 9 -16.64 -16.81 -1.03
CA TYR A 9 -15.54 -16.09 -0.40
C TYR A 9 -14.81 -15.17 -1.39
N ILE A 10 -14.56 -15.63 -2.63
CA ILE A 10 -13.98 -14.80 -3.70
C ILE A 10 -14.89 -13.60 -4.00
N ASP A 11 -16.19 -13.81 -4.08
CA ASP A 11 -17.14 -12.72 -4.37
C ASP A 11 -17.20 -11.70 -3.24
N THR A 12 -17.14 -12.14 -1.98
CA THR A 12 -17.01 -11.25 -0.83
C THR A 12 -15.74 -10.42 -0.91
N LEU A 13 -14.59 -11.05 -1.14
CA LEU A 13 -13.31 -10.34 -1.24
C LEU A 13 -13.29 -9.32 -2.37
N ARG A 14 -13.87 -9.65 -3.53
CA ARG A 14 -13.99 -8.71 -4.65
C ARG A 14 -14.79 -7.49 -4.27
N ARG A 15 -15.93 -7.69 -3.60
CA ARG A 15 -16.76 -6.58 -3.13
C ARG A 15 -16.04 -5.72 -2.11
N GLU A 16 -15.34 -6.33 -1.15
CA GLU A 16 -14.55 -5.59 -0.17
C GLU A 16 -13.46 -4.75 -0.85
N LEU A 17 -12.78 -5.29 -1.86
CA LEU A 17 -11.80 -4.55 -2.65
C LEU A 17 -12.44 -3.40 -3.43
N ASP A 18 -13.62 -3.61 -4.04
CA ASP A 18 -14.35 -2.57 -4.76
C ASP A 18 -14.79 -1.43 -3.82
N ASP A 19 -15.29 -1.77 -2.63
CA ASP A 19 -15.69 -0.80 -1.60
C ASP A 19 -14.48 0.02 -1.13
N VAL A 20 -13.34 -0.63 -0.84
CA VAL A 20 -12.09 0.06 -0.46
C VAL A 20 -11.55 0.96 -1.59
N ASN A 21 -11.58 0.49 -2.84
CA ASN A 21 -11.16 1.28 -3.98
C ASN A 21 -12.01 2.54 -4.13
N LYS A 22 -13.33 2.41 -3.96
CA LYS A 22 -14.26 3.54 -4.05
C LYS A 22 -13.99 4.59 -2.97
N ASP A 23 -13.77 4.16 -1.73
CA ASP A 23 -13.45 5.08 -0.62
C ASP A 23 -12.12 5.81 -0.89
N PHE A 24 -11.14 5.10 -1.44
CA PHE A 24 -9.85 5.68 -1.81
C PHE A 24 -9.97 6.68 -2.98
N GLU A 25 -10.74 6.35 -4.01
CA GLU A 25 -11.02 7.28 -5.11
C GLU A 25 -11.72 8.54 -4.60
N GLN A 26 -12.68 8.41 -3.67
CA GLN A 26 -13.33 9.56 -3.05
C GLN A 26 -12.32 10.44 -2.31
N LEU A 27 -11.44 9.83 -1.50
CA LEU A 27 -10.39 10.53 -0.79
C LEU A 27 -9.51 11.34 -1.76
N LEU A 28 -9.07 10.72 -2.86
CA LEU A 28 -8.17 11.38 -3.83
C LEU A 28 -8.85 12.48 -4.64
N THR A 29 -10.12 12.27 -5.02
CA THR A 29 -10.81 13.18 -5.96
C THR A 29 -11.57 14.30 -5.28
N LYS A 30 -11.96 14.13 -4.01
CA LYS A 30 -12.80 15.10 -3.28
C LYS A 30 -12.13 15.57 -2.01
N ASP A 31 -11.86 14.65 -1.10
CA ASP A 31 -11.55 15.03 0.28
C ASP A 31 -10.14 15.63 0.38
N LEU A 32 -9.17 15.07 -0.32
CA LEU A 32 -7.79 15.57 -0.37
C LEU A 32 -7.71 16.95 -1.04
N PRO A 33 -8.29 17.20 -2.23
CA PRO A 33 -8.36 18.55 -2.80
C PRO A 33 -9.04 19.58 -1.89
N ALA A 34 -10.16 19.23 -1.26
CA ALA A 34 -10.86 20.12 -0.34
C ALA A 34 -9.99 20.46 0.89
N PHE A 35 -9.28 19.47 1.42
CA PHE A 35 -8.35 19.69 2.53
C PHE A 35 -7.14 20.55 2.11
N ASN A 36 -6.58 20.33 0.92
CA ASN A 36 -5.46 21.13 0.40
C ASN A 36 -5.85 22.60 0.21
N GLN A 37 -7.09 22.92 -0.16
CA GLN A 37 -7.58 24.32 -0.16
C GLN A 37 -7.53 24.94 1.23
N THR A 38 -7.88 24.17 2.27
CA THR A 38 -7.78 24.61 3.66
C THR A 38 -6.32 24.83 4.09
N LEU A 39 -5.39 23.97 3.66
CA LEU A 39 -3.95 24.13 3.92
C LEU A 39 -3.39 25.39 3.24
N LYS A 40 -3.77 25.63 1.98
CA LYS A 40 -3.38 26.83 1.23
C LYS A 40 -3.83 28.10 1.91
N GLY A 41 -5.07 28.16 2.42
CA GLY A 41 -5.57 29.29 3.20
C GLY A 41 -4.78 29.55 4.49
N LYS A 42 -4.10 28.53 5.01
CA LYS A 42 -3.21 28.62 6.19
C LYS A 42 -1.73 28.81 5.82
N GLY A 43 -1.41 29.00 4.54
CA GLY A 43 -0.03 29.12 4.05
C GLY A 43 0.81 27.84 4.22
N LYS A 44 0.16 26.67 4.28
CA LYS A 44 0.82 25.36 4.39
C LYS A 44 0.95 24.69 3.03
N GLU A 45 1.96 23.83 2.90
CA GLU A 45 2.15 22.99 1.72
C GLU A 45 1.00 21.99 1.54
N GLU A 46 0.70 21.65 0.29
CA GLU A 46 -0.31 20.68 -0.08
C GLU A 46 0.16 19.24 0.16
N ILE A 47 -0.76 18.36 0.54
CA ILE A 47 -0.50 16.93 0.60
C ILE A 47 -0.63 16.35 -0.80
N LYS A 48 0.42 15.68 -1.28
CA LYS A 48 0.42 15.01 -2.58
C LYS A 48 -0.30 13.67 -2.46
N GLY A 49 -1.03 13.31 -3.52
CA GLY A 49 -1.60 11.97 -3.66
C GLY A 49 -0.51 10.89 -3.75
N PRO A 50 -0.86 9.63 -3.48
CA PRO A 50 0.04 8.51 -3.65
C PRO A 50 0.44 8.33 -5.12
N PRO A 51 1.63 7.78 -5.39
CA PRO A 51 2.09 7.54 -6.75
C PRO A 51 1.15 6.56 -7.47
N ALA A 52 0.82 6.86 -8.73
CA ALA A 52 -0.07 6.04 -9.55
C ALA A 52 0.51 4.65 -9.91
N LYS A 53 1.81 4.44 -9.70
CA LYS A 53 2.50 3.18 -9.92
C LYS A 53 3.18 2.78 -8.62
N ILE A 54 2.66 1.73 -7.98
CA ILE A 54 3.38 1.01 -6.93
C ILE A 54 4.21 -0.03 -7.69
N ALA A 55 5.53 0.03 -7.58
CA ALA A 55 6.36 -1.09 -8.03
C ALA A 55 6.01 -2.26 -7.11
N VAL A 56 5.21 -3.19 -7.61
CA VAL A 56 5.06 -4.49 -6.99
C VAL A 56 6.33 -5.21 -7.38
N ASP A 57 7.32 -5.26 -6.48
CA ASP A 57 8.41 -6.21 -6.64
C ASP A 57 7.76 -7.59 -6.70
N ASP A 58 7.86 -8.26 -7.85
CA ASP A 58 7.42 -9.63 -8.08
C ASP A 58 8.30 -10.60 -7.26
N GLU A 59 8.38 -10.42 -5.94
CA GLU A 59 8.77 -11.51 -5.07
C GLU A 59 7.54 -12.40 -4.91
N SER A 60 7.43 -13.37 -5.82
CA SER A 60 6.56 -14.52 -5.63
C SER A 60 6.67 -14.98 -4.17
N PRO A 61 5.57 -15.28 -3.45
CA PRO A 61 5.67 -15.82 -2.09
C PRO A 61 6.33 -17.19 -2.17
N SER A 62 7.67 -17.20 -2.13
CA SER A 62 8.47 -18.42 -2.19
C SER A 62 8.39 -19.06 -0.82
N ALA A 63 7.62 -20.14 -0.76
CA ALA A 63 7.60 -21.03 0.38
C ALA A 63 9.00 -21.63 0.59
N GLY A 64 9.67 -21.17 1.64
CA GLY A 64 10.75 -21.90 2.30
C GLY A 64 12.17 -21.57 1.83
N GLY A 65 13.07 -21.42 2.81
CA GLY A 65 14.50 -21.59 2.61
C GLY A 65 15.35 -20.49 3.25
N SER A 66 15.77 -20.73 4.49
CA SER A 66 16.90 -20.03 5.10
C SER A 66 18.11 -20.04 4.17
N SER A 67 18.73 -18.88 3.93
CA SER A 67 20.17 -18.81 3.75
C SER A 67 20.69 -17.49 4.28
N ALA A 68 21.64 -17.62 5.21
CA ALA A 68 22.41 -16.54 5.79
C ALA A 68 23.16 -15.80 4.68
N GLY A 69 23.25 -14.47 4.85
CA GLY A 69 23.81 -13.57 3.86
C GLY A 69 25.29 -13.73 3.58
N SER A 70 25.75 -13.01 2.56
CA SER A 70 27.07 -12.36 2.53
C SER A 70 27.24 -11.53 1.24
N ASN A 71 27.90 -10.37 1.42
CA ASN A 71 28.63 -9.51 0.45
C ASN A 71 27.76 -8.47 -0.30
N ASP A 72 28.04 -7.15 -0.35
CA ASP A 72 29.16 -6.28 0.05
C ASP A 72 28.61 -4.82 0.20
N PRO A 73 29.34 -3.87 0.82
CA PRO A 73 28.81 -2.61 1.35
C PRO A 73 29.12 -1.39 0.46
N ASP A 74 28.44 -1.20 -0.68
CA ASP A 74 28.52 0.11 -1.35
C ASP A 74 27.39 0.39 -2.35
N GLU A 75 26.13 0.20 -1.92
CA GLU A 75 25.03 0.87 -2.59
C GLU A 75 24.08 1.39 -1.52
N ALA A 76 23.94 2.71 -1.46
CA ALA A 76 22.98 3.39 -0.62
C ALA A 76 21.56 3.07 -1.11
N VAL A 77 21.10 1.85 -0.83
CA VAL A 77 19.68 1.56 -0.79
C VAL A 77 19.21 2.29 0.46
N GLU A 78 18.67 3.49 0.25
CA GLU A 78 17.90 4.22 1.24
C GLU A 78 16.72 3.31 1.60
N THR A 79 16.98 2.41 2.55
CA THR A 79 15.97 1.57 3.16
C THR A 79 15.01 2.56 3.80
N THR A 80 13.89 2.80 3.13
CA THR A 80 12.79 3.58 3.68
C THR A 80 12.35 2.83 4.92
N LYS A 81 12.90 3.27 6.04
CA LYS A 81 12.73 2.68 7.35
C LYS A 81 11.25 2.81 7.67
N LEU A 82 10.50 1.74 7.46
CA LEU A 82 9.06 1.72 7.70
C LEU A 82 8.79 2.29 9.11
N PRO A 83 7.84 3.24 9.23
CA PRO A 83 7.52 3.86 10.50
C PRO A 83 7.13 2.76 11.50
N VAL A 84 7.50 2.95 12.77
CA VAL A 84 7.49 1.91 13.81
C VAL A 84 6.12 1.26 13.95
N ASN A 85 5.06 2.02 13.73
CA ASN A 85 3.65 1.60 13.74
C ASN A 85 3.25 0.63 12.60
N LEU A 86 4.11 0.41 11.60
CA LEU A 86 3.90 -0.57 10.52
C LEU A 86 4.82 -1.78 10.63
N ARG A 87 5.65 -1.86 11.67
CA ARG A 87 6.47 -3.05 11.92
C ARG A 87 5.63 -4.06 12.68
N LEU A 88 5.46 -5.24 12.08
CA LEU A 88 4.83 -6.36 12.75
C LEU A 88 5.64 -6.66 14.01
N LEU A 89 4.96 -6.59 15.17
CA LEU A 89 5.56 -6.87 16.47
C LEU A 89 5.86 -8.37 16.51
N HIS A 90 7.14 -8.74 16.38
CA HIS A 90 7.62 -10.08 16.73
C HIS A 90 8.04 -10.10 18.20
#